data_AF-A0A420MBI5-F1
#
_entry.id   AF-A0A420MBI5-F1
#
_cell.length_a   1.000
_cell.length_b   1.000
_cell.length_c   1.000
_cell.angle_alpha   90.00
_cell.angle_beta   90.00
_cell.angle_gamma   90.00
#
_symmetry.space_group_name_H-M   'P 1'
#
loop_
_entity.id
_entity.type
_entity.pdbx_description
1 polymer ?
#
loop_
_entity_poly.entity_id
_entity_poly.type
_entity_poly.pdbx_seq_one_letter_code
_entity_poly.pdbx_strand_id
1 'polypeptide(L)'
;AATCLRGTPSESSQNVFLEFQALTTSHGAIQVRWVPGHSNIPGNEQADKLAKAASSLPEPEGAQPTLAYLRRIARQKPKEAFQAWWSTSAPEQYKRLNLKATTGCPPELSLPRAALHHLLAARSLHGDFAAYHERFAHNDARLVCSCGRRKAPDHIFYCRK
;
A
#
# COMPACT_ATOMS: atom_id res chain seq x y z
N ALA A 1 -33.20 -19.54 3.20
CA ALA A 1 -32.43 -20.40 2.26
C ALA A 1 -32.92 -20.11 0.85
N ALA A 2 -32.03 -20.05 -0.12
CA ALA A 2 -32.39 -19.89 -1.53
C ALA A 2 -32.28 -21.24 -2.25
N THR A 3 -33.08 -21.47 -3.28
CA THR A 3 -33.01 -22.68 -4.12
C THR A 3 -31.89 -22.64 -5.16
N CYS A 4 -31.33 -21.45 -5.42
CA CYS A 4 -30.18 -21.21 -6.27
C CYS A 4 -29.44 -19.92 -5.84
N LEU A 5 -28.22 -19.72 -6.34
CA LEU A 5 -27.50 -18.44 -6.16
C LEU A 5 -28.21 -17.33 -6.95
N ARG A 6 -28.38 -16.16 -6.34
CA ARG A 6 -29.00 -14.97 -6.96
C ARG A 6 -28.01 -13.81 -6.95
N GLY A 7 -28.01 -13.00 -8.02
CA GLY A 7 -27.17 -11.80 -8.14
C GLY A 7 -26.45 -11.69 -9.47
N THR A 8 -25.68 -10.62 -9.64
CA THR A 8 -24.84 -10.35 -10.81
C THR A 8 -23.36 -10.48 -10.40
N PRO A 9 -22.71 -11.63 -10.66
CA PRO A 9 -21.30 -11.82 -10.34
C PRO A 9 -20.42 -10.94 -11.22
N SER A 10 -19.20 -10.63 -10.77
CA SER A 10 -18.18 -10.05 -11.64
C SER A 10 -17.83 -10.98 -12.79
N GLU A 11 -17.38 -10.44 -13.93
CA GLU A 11 -16.98 -11.22 -15.12
C GLU A 11 -16.04 -12.40 -14.79
N SER A 12 -15.10 -12.21 -13.86
CA SER A 12 -14.14 -13.25 -13.45
C SER A 12 -14.77 -14.48 -12.79
N SER A 13 -16.02 -14.39 -12.33
CA SER A 13 -16.73 -15.46 -11.62
C SER A 13 -18.06 -15.81 -12.28
N GLN A 14 -18.37 -15.20 -13.42
CA GLN A 14 -19.66 -15.35 -14.09
C GLN A 14 -19.86 -16.76 -14.63
N ASN A 15 -18.83 -17.38 -15.21
CA ASN A 15 -18.92 -18.75 -15.72
C ASN A 15 -19.25 -19.75 -14.61
N VAL A 16 -18.48 -19.72 -13.51
CA VAL A 16 -18.70 -20.58 -12.33
C VAL A 16 -20.07 -20.37 -11.72
N PHE A 17 -20.56 -19.12 -11.66
CA PHE A 17 -21.89 -18.80 -11.16
C PHE A 17 -23.01 -19.38 -12.03
N LEU A 18 -22.88 -19.28 -13.36
CA LEU A 18 -23.85 -19.84 -14.31
C LEU A 18 -23.85 -21.37 -14.27
N GLU A 19 -22.67 -21.99 -14.20
CA GLU A 19 -22.52 -23.43 -14.06
C GLU A 19 -23.19 -23.94 -12.77
N PHE A 20 -22.97 -23.25 -11.64
CA PHE A 20 -23.65 -23.57 -10.40
C PHE A 20 -25.17 -23.43 -10.51
N GLN A 21 -25.67 -22.37 -11.15
CA GLN A 21 -27.11 -22.23 -11.37
C GLN A 21 -27.69 -23.37 -12.22
N ALA A 22 -26.99 -23.78 -13.27
CA ALA A 22 -27.38 -24.92 -14.10
C ALA A 22 -27.45 -26.21 -13.27
N LEU A 23 -26.44 -26.48 -12.44
CA LEU A 23 -26.42 -27.63 -11.51
C LEU A 23 -27.57 -27.57 -10.49
N THR A 24 -27.87 -26.39 -9.93
CA THR A 24 -29.01 -26.27 -9.01
C THR A 24 -30.35 -26.58 -9.67
N THR A 25 -30.47 -26.23 -10.95
CA THR A 25 -31.69 -26.45 -11.73
C THR A 25 -31.87 -27.92 -12.09
N SER A 26 -30.77 -28.64 -12.42
CA SER A 26 -30.84 -30.05 -12.81
C SER A 26 -31.14 -30.99 -11.63
N HIS A 27 -30.62 -30.69 -10.43
CA HIS A 27 -30.75 -31.58 -9.26
C HIS A 27 -32.00 -31.32 -8.39
N GLY A 28 -32.71 -30.21 -8.58
CA GLY A 28 -34.06 -29.94 -8.05
C GLY A 28 -34.23 -29.76 -6.53
N ALA A 29 -33.31 -30.30 -5.71
CA ALA A 29 -33.43 -30.35 -4.25
C ALA A 29 -32.24 -29.68 -3.51
N ILE A 30 -31.73 -28.55 -4.03
CA ILE A 30 -30.61 -27.84 -3.42
C ILE A 30 -31.10 -26.61 -2.63
N GLN A 31 -30.59 -26.46 -1.41
CA GLN A 31 -30.78 -25.27 -0.59
C GLN A 31 -29.44 -24.60 -0.29
N VAL A 32 -29.32 -23.33 -0.69
CA VAL A 32 -28.15 -22.49 -0.41
C VAL A 32 -28.44 -21.61 0.79
N ARG A 33 -27.52 -21.58 1.76
CA ARG A 33 -27.57 -20.73 2.95
C ARG A 33 -26.22 -20.06 3.12
N TRP A 34 -26.23 -18.76 3.40
CA TRP A 34 -25.05 -18.06 3.85
C TRP A 34 -24.79 -18.39 5.32
N VAL A 35 -23.52 -18.60 5.66
CA VAL A 35 -23.05 -18.86 7.02
C VAL A 35 -21.88 -17.92 7.28
N PRO A 36 -21.81 -17.26 8.45
CA PRO A 36 -20.68 -16.38 8.75
C PRO A 36 -19.38 -17.17 8.89
N GLY A 37 -18.32 -16.64 8.30
CA GLY A 37 -16.96 -17.16 8.50
C GLY A 37 -16.44 -16.86 9.90
N HIS A 38 -15.42 -17.61 10.34
CA HIS A 38 -14.72 -17.43 11.62
C HIS A 38 -15.63 -17.37 12.86
N SER A 39 -16.79 -18.03 12.79
CA SER A 39 -17.80 -18.02 13.86
C SER A 39 -17.83 -19.34 14.63
N ASN A 40 -16.76 -20.15 14.53
CA ASN A 40 -16.61 -21.44 15.22
C ASN A 40 -17.71 -22.45 14.87
N ILE A 41 -18.31 -22.37 13.67
CA ILE A 41 -19.31 -23.33 13.19
C ILE A 41 -18.56 -24.57 12.68
N PRO A 42 -18.65 -25.74 13.34
CA PRO A 42 -17.73 -26.85 13.10
C PRO A 42 -17.62 -27.28 11.63
N GLY A 43 -18.76 -27.38 10.92
CA GLY A 43 -18.79 -27.74 9.51
C GLY A 43 -18.16 -26.69 8.58
N ASN A 44 -18.36 -25.40 8.87
CA ASN A 44 -17.74 -24.33 8.09
C ASN A 44 -16.22 -24.27 8.32
N GLU A 45 -15.79 -24.36 9.58
CA GLU A 45 -14.38 -24.39 9.93
C GLU A 45 -13.65 -25.61 9.32
N GLN A 46 -14.32 -26.77 9.26
CA GLN A 46 -13.77 -27.95 8.59
C GLN A 46 -13.66 -27.73 7.08
N ALA A 47 -14.69 -27.16 6.43
CA ALA A 47 -14.65 -26.82 5.02
C ALA A 47 -13.52 -25.81 4.71
N ASP A 48 -13.36 -24.77 5.53
CA ASP A 48 -12.29 -23.77 5.38
C ASP A 48 -10.89 -24.38 5.55
N LYS A 49 -10.72 -25.30 6.51
CA LYS A 49 -9.47 -26.05 6.68
C LYS A 49 -9.14 -26.88 5.45
N LEU A 50 -10.12 -27.58 4.88
CA LEU A 50 -9.95 -28.37 3.65
C LEU A 50 -9.63 -27.48 2.45
N ALA A 51 -10.34 -26.37 2.28
CA ALA A 51 -10.07 -25.41 1.20
C ALA A 51 -8.65 -24.81 1.33
N LYS A 52 -8.21 -24.48 2.55
CA LYS A 52 -6.86 -23.99 2.81
C LYS A 52 -5.79 -25.04 2.52
N ALA A 53 -6.02 -26.30 2.91
CA ALA A 53 -5.12 -27.39 2.57
C ALA A 53 -5.01 -27.57 1.05
N ALA A 54 -6.13 -27.54 0.34
CA ALA A 54 -6.17 -27.62 -1.12
C ALA A 54 -5.43 -26.45 -1.80
N SER A 55 -5.51 -25.23 -1.24
CA SER A 55 -4.78 -24.08 -1.78
C SER A 55 -3.25 -24.19 -1.72
N SER A 56 -2.72 -25.13 -0.92
CA SER A 56 -1.28 -25.41 -0.85
C SER A 56 -0.83 -26.48 -1.83
N LEU A 57 -1.75 -27.13 -2.55
CA LEU A 57 -1.41 -28.13 -3.55
C LEU A 57 -0.84 -27.45 -4.80
N PRO A 58 0.01 -28.15 -5.58
CA PRO A 58 0.48 -27.64 -6.86
C PRO A 58 -0.69 -27.32 -7.78
N GLU A 59 -0.57 -26.22 -8.51
CA GLU A 59 -1.53 -25.88 -9.55
C GLU A 59 -1.56 -26.98 -10.62
N PRO A 60 -2.75 -27.31 -11.15
CA PRO A 60 -2.87 -28.26 -12.26
C PRO A 60 -2.04 -27.83 -13.47
N GLU A 61 -1.50 -28.81 -14.19
CA GLU A 61 -0.73 -28.54 -15.40
C GLU A 61 -1.60 -27.82 -16.44
N GLY A 62 -1.15 -26.66 -16.91
CA GLY A 62 -1.90 -25.83 -17.86
C GLY A 62 -2.92 -24.85 -17.26
N ALA A 63 -3.00 -24.74 -15.93
CA ALA A 63 -3.87 -23.76 -15.28
C ALA A 63 -3.51 -22.32 -15.70
N GLN A 64 -4.51 -21.59 -16.23
CA GLN A 64 -4.33 -20.20 -16.60
C GLN A 64 -4.50 -19.29 -15.38
N PRO A 65 -3.65 -18.26 -15.21
CA PRO A 65 -3.78 -17.33 -14.10
C PRO A 65 -5.10 -16.56 -14.18
N THR A 66 -5.76 -16.39 -13.04
CA THR A 66 -7.00 -15.61 -12.98
C THR A 66 -6.75 -14.13 -13.30
N LEU A 67 -7.76 -13.44 -13.83
CA LEU A 67 -7.70 -11.99 -14.07
C LEU A 67 -7.36 -11.20 -12.79
N ALA A 68 -7.87 -11.64 -11.63
CA ALA A 68 -7.56 -11.05 -10.34
C ALA A 68 -6.07 -11.18 -9.99
N TYR A 69 -5.47 -12.35 -10.25
CA TYR A 69 -4.04 -12.57 -10.07
C TYR A 69 -3.21 -11.66 -11.00
N LEU A 70 -3.55 -11.60 -12.28
CA LEU A 70 -2.85 -10.76 -13.25
C LEU A 70 -2.93 -9.27 -12.86
N ARG A 71 -4.10 -8.79 -12.44
CA ARG A 71 -4.28 -7.42 -11.93
C ARG A 71 -3.43 -7.15 -10.68
N ARG A 72 -3.32 -8.12 -9.77
CA ARG A 72 -2.46 -8.02 -8.58
C ARG A 72 -0.99 -7.87 -8.99
N ILE A 73 -0.50 -8.73 -9.88
CA ILE A 73 0.88 -8.67 -10.37
C ILE A 73 1.16 -7.35 -11.10
N ALA A 74 0.24 -6.90 -11.96
CA ALA A 74 0.37 -5.63 -12.67
C ALA A 74 0.48 -4.42 -11.72
N ARG A 75 -0.22 -4.44 -10.58
CA ARG A 75 -0.12 -3.41 -9.53
C ARG A 75 1.13 -3.53 -8.67
N GLN A 76 1.63 -4.76 -8.51
CA GLN A 76 2.78 -5.06 -7.64
C GLN A 76 4.11 -4.73 -8.32
N LYS A 77 4.28 -5.10 -9.59
CA LYS A 77 5.54 -4.90 -10.34
C LYS A 77 6.07 -3.46 -10.30
N PRO A 78 5.27 -2.41 -10.53
CA PRO A 78 5.76 -1.03 -10.45
C PRO A 78 6.22 -0.63 -9.05
N LYS A 79 5.56 -1.14 -8.00
CA LYS A 79 5.94 -0.84 -6.60
C LYS A 79 7.28 -1.46 -6.25
N GLU A 80 7.51 -2.70 -6.66
CA GLU A 80 8.79 -3.39 -6.46
C GLU A 80 9.91 -2.73 -7.26
N ALA A 81 9.65 -2.40 -8.53
CA ALA A 81 10.61 -1.68 -9.35
C ALA A 81 11.00 -0.32 -8.74
N PHE A 82 10.02 0.42 -8.21
CA PHE A 82 10.28 1.68 -7.53
C PHE A 82 11.12 1.50 -6.25
N GLN A 83 10.81 0.48 -5.44
CA GLN A 83 11.59 0.18 -4.23
C GLN A 83 13.03 -0.22 -4.55
N ALA A 84 13.24 -1.05 -5.58
CA ALA A 84 14.57 -1.45 -6.04
C ALA A 84 15.37 -0.28 -6.62
N TRP A 85 14.72 0.61 -7.37
CA TRP A 85 15.34 1.84 -7.84
C TRP A 85 15.72 2.77 -6.68
N TRP A 86 14.85 2.91 -5.68
CA TRP A 86 15.12 3.78 -4.53
C TRP A 86 16.32 3.32 -3.69
N SER A 87 16.47 2.01 -3.46
CA SER A 87 17.59 1.50 -2.66
C SER A 87 18.96 1.83 -3.27
N THR A 88 19.03 1.92 -4.60
CA THR A 88 20.26 2.24 -5.34
C THR A 88 20.43 3.74 -5.56
N SER A 89 19.34 4.45 -5.90
CA SER A 89 19.38 5.84 -6.36
C SER A 89 19.04 6.88 -5.30
N ALA A 90 18.66 6.47 -4.08
CA ALA A 90 18.33 7.41 -3.01
C ALA A 90 19.50 8.37 -2.71
N PRO A 91 19.25 9.68 -2.60
CA PRO A 91 20.27 10.63 -2.15
C PRO A 91 20.83 10.24 -0.79
N GLU A 92 22.11 10.47 -0.57
CA GLU A 92 22.81 10.13 0.67
C GLU A 92 22.11 10.70 1.92
N GLN A 93 21.54 11.89 1.80
CA GLN A 93 20.78 12.55 2.86
C GLN A 93 19.53 11.74 3.26
N TYR A 94 18.82 11.19 2.28
CA TYR A 94 17.62 10.38 2.51
C TYR A 94 17.99 9.02 3.10
N LYS A 95 19.15 8.46 2.73
CA LYS A 95 19.72 7.25 3.33
C LYS A 95 20.03 7.47 4.82
N ARG A 96 20.70 8.57 5.18
CA ARG A 96 20.99 8.94 6.59
C ARG A 96 19.72 9.09 7.44
N LEU A 97 18.65 9.58 6.85
CA LEU A 97 17.35 9.74 7.50
C LEU A 97 16.48 8.46 7.51
N ASN A 98 16.98 7.35 6.95
CA ASN A 98 16.27 6.08 6.82
C ASN A 98 14.88 6.22 6.17
N LEU A 99 14.75 7.12 5.19
CA LEU A 99 13.48 7.37 4.52
C LEU A 99 13.18 6.24 3.53
N LYS A 100 12.03 5.58 3.73
CA LYS A 100 11.56 4.49 2.88
C LYS A 100 10.87 5.03 1.62
N ALA A 101 11.16 4.41 0.48
CA ALA A 101 10.39 4.63 -0.75
C ALA A 101 8.95 4.18 -0.53
N THR A 102 8.02 5.13 -0.60
CA THR A 102 6.59 4.87 -0.43
C THR A 102 5.83 5.45 -1.62
N THR A 103 5.03 4.63 -2.29
CA THR A 103 4.07 5.06 -3.33
C THR A 103 2.70 5.42 -2.77
N GLY A 104 2.48 5.15 -1.47
CA GLY A 104 1.29 5.53 -0.73
C GLY A 104 1.39 6.89 -0.05
N CYS A 105 0.33 7.25 0.67
CA CYS A 105 0.27 8.45 1.49
C CYS A 105 1.12 8.27 2.77
N PRO A 106 2.23 9.01 2.95
CA PRO A 106 3.05 8.87 4.15
C PRO A 106 2.32 9.47 5.37
N PRO A 107 2.51 8.91 6.59
CA PRO A 107 1.82 9.36 7.79
C PRO A 107 2.12 10.82 8.13
N GLU A 108 3.27 11.36 7.70
CA GLU A 108 3.64 12.76 7.91
C GLU A 108 2.69 13.75 7.23
N LEU A 109 1.88 13.32 6.24
CA LEU A 109 0.83 14.17 5.67
C LEU A 109 -0.30 14.49 6.66
N SER A 110 -0.39 13.77 7.78
CA SER A 110 -1.31 14.10 8.88
C SER A 110 -0.80 15.24 9.78
N LEU A 111 0.47 15.65 9.65
CA LEU A 111 1.03 16.71 10.47
C LEU A 111 0.37 18.06 10.16
N PRO A 112 0.28 18.97 11.15
CA PRO A 112 -0.13 20.34 10.91
C PRO A 112 0.73 20.98 9.80
N ARG A 113 0.09 21.80 8.95
CA ARG A 113 0.73 22.39 7.76
C ARG A 113 2.09 23.04 8.04
N ALA A 114 2.21 23.77 9.16
CA ALA A 114 3.47 24.41 9.55
C ALA A 114 4.59 23.38 9.84
N ALA A 115 4.28 22.32 10.59
CA ALA A 115 5.24 21.26 10.90
C ALA A 115 5.64 20.48 9.63
N LEU A 116 4.66 20.16 8.78
CA LEU A 116 4.91 19.49 7.50
C LEU A 116 5.81 20.33 6.59
N HIS A 117 5.56 21.64 6.50
CA HIS A 117 6.39 22.56 5.73
C HIS A 117 7.86 22.51 6.17
N HIS A 118 8.12 22.62 7.48
CA HIS A 118 9.49 22.57 8.00
C HIS A 118 10.14 21.21 7.80
N LEU A 119 9.40 20.12 7.96
CA LEU A 119 9.90 18.77 7.72
C LEU A 119 10.32 18.57 6.26
N LEU A 120 9.49 18.99 5.30
CA LEU A 120 9.78 18.88 3.87
C LEU A 120 10.97 19.76 3.47
N ALA A 121 11.03 20.99 4.00
CA ALA A 121 12.18 21.88 3.80
C ALA A 121 13.47 21.22 4.32
N ALA A 122 13.47 20.69 5.55
CA ALA A 122 14.64 20.05 6.15
C ALA A 122 15.08 18.79 5.38
N ARG A 123 14.14 17.96 4.90
CA ARG A 123 14.44 16.75 4.12
C ARG A 123 15.00 17.06 2.73
N SER A 124 14.50 18.11 2.09
CA SER A 124 14.95 18.51 0.75
C SER A 124 16.17 19.43 0.79
N LEU A 125 16.48 20.04 1.94
CA LEU A 125 17.40 21.17 2.07
C LEU A 125 16.98 22.40 1.25
N HIS A 126 15.72 22.48 0.84
CA HIS A 126 15.15 23.64 0.18
C HIS A 126 14.33 24.45 1.20
N GLY A 127 14.95 25.49 1.74
CA GLY A 127 14.35 26.36 2.73
C GLY A 127 15.30 27.46 3.16
N ASP A 128 14.93 28.17 4.22
CA ASP A 128 15.75 29.23 4.82
C ASP A 128 16.92 28.64 5.63
N PHE A 129 17.85 28.01 4.92
CA PHE A 129 19.06 27.40 5.46
C PHE A 129 20.30 28.07 4.86
N ALA A 130 21.33 28.26 5.68
CA ALA A 130 22.56 28.91 5.24
C ALA A 130 23.18 28.22 4.02
N ALA A 131 23.25 26.88 4.05
CA ALA A 131 23.79 26.08 2.96
C ALA A 131 23.00 26.21 1.64
N TYR A 132 21.68 26.42 1.72
CA TYR A 132 20.86 26.66 0.54
C TYR A 132 21.16 28.03 -0.07
N HIS A 133 21.16 29.08 0.75
CA HIS A 133 21.43 30.43 0.29
C HIS A 133 22.85 30.60 -0.29
N GLU A 134 23.86 29.96 0.32
CA GLU A 134 25.23 29.98 -0.20
C GLU A 134 25.35 29.26 -1.54
N ARG A 135 24.73 28.08 -1.68
CA ARG A 135 24.75 27.31 -2.93
C ARG A 135 24.17 28.09 -4.11
N PHE A 136 23.17 28.94 -3.87
CA PHE A 136 22.50 29.74 -4.89
C PHE A 136 22.92 31.24 -4.89
N ALA A 137 23.95 31.61 -4.13
CA ALA A 137 24.49 32.97 -4.05
C ALA A 137 23.44 34.05 -3.73
N HIS A 138 22.56 33.78 -2.77
CA HIS A 138 21.58 34.77 -2.29
C HIS A 138 22.25 35.77 -1.34
N ASN A 139 22.65 36.94 -1.86
CA ASN A 139 23.41 37.96 -1.12
C ASN A 139 22.64 38.59 0.04
N ASP A 140 21.32 38.72 -0.06
CA ASP A 140 20.49 39.40 0.94
C ASP A 140 19.99 38.46 2.05
N ALA A 141 20.36 37.18 1.98
CA ALA A 141 19.86 36.17 2.89
C ALA A 141 20.60 36.18 4.23
N ARG A 142 19.84 36.18 5.33
CA ARG A 142 20.40 36.01 6.67
C ARG A 142 20.80 34.56 6.90
N LEU A 143 22.11 34.28 6.89
CA LEU A 143 22.66 32.93 7.13
C LEU A 143 22.61 32.50 8.60
N VAL A 144 22.43 33.46 9.50
CA VAL A 144 22.42 33.26 10.95
C VAL A 144 21.02 33.59 11.49
N CYS A 145 20.54 32.76 12.42
CA CYS A 145 19.29 32.97 13.13
C CYS A 145 19.46 34.08 14.19
N SER A 146 18.35 34.65 14.68
CA SER A 146 18.38 35.64 15.77
C SER A 146 19.03 35.13 17.05
N CYS A 147 19.10 33.82 17.27
CA CYS A 147 19.81 33.20 18.39
C CYS A 147 21.34 33.11 18.18
N GLY A 148 21.88 33.69 17.11
CA GLY A 148 23.31 33.71 16.79
C GLY A 148 23.87 32.44 16.15
N ARG A 149 23.05 31.39 15.98
CA ARG A 149 23.48 30.13 15.34
C ARG A 149 23.19 30.14 13.84
N ARG A 150 24.04 29.43 13.09
CA ARG A 150 23.86 29.22 11.65
C ARG A 150 22.57 28.44 11.37
N LYS A 151 21.82 28.84 10.34
CA LYS A 151 20.56 28.20 9.97
C LYS A 151 20.80 26.82 9.34
N ALA A 152 20.74 25.79 10.17
CA ALA A 152 20.80 24.39 9.75
C ALA A 152 19.39 23.78 9.62
N PRO A 153 19.21 22.68 8.86
CA PRO A 153 17.93 21.99 8.69
C PRO A 153 17.27 21.55 10.00
N ASP A 154 18.07 21.14 10.97
CA ASP A 154 17.64 20.69 12.29
C ASP A 154 17.51 21.84 13.31
N HIS A 155 17.90 23.07 12.92
CA HIS A 155 17.95 24.23 13.80
C HIS A 155 16.62 24.52 14.49
N ILE A 156 15.52 24.29 13.80
CA ILE A 156 14.17 24.54 14.32
C ILE A 156 13.86 23.74 15.60
N PHE A 157 14.49 22.57 15.80
CA PHE A 157 14.22 21.72 16.96
C PHE A 157 14.89 22.22 18.25
N TYR A 158 15.96 23.00 18.15
CA TYR A 158 16.74 23.48 19.30
C TYR A 158 16.91 25.00 19.36
N CYS A 159 16.39 25.73 18.38
CA CYS A 159 16.33 27.19 18.42
C CYS A 159 15.40 27.64 19.54
N ARG A 160 15.98 28.11 20.63
CA ARG A 160 15.27 28.85 21.67
C ARG A 160 15.49 30.33 21.40
N LYS A 161 14.41 31.07 21.19
CA LYS A 161 14.46 32.53 21.31
C LYS A 161 14.62 32.89 22.78
#